data_AF-A0A965KB93-F1
#
_entry.id   AF-A0A965KB93-F1
#
_cell.length_a   1.000
_cell.length_b   1.000
_cell.length_c   1.000
_cell.angle_alpha   90.00
_cell.angle_beta   90.00
_cell.angle_gamma   90.00
#
_symmetry.space_group_name_H-M   'P 1'
#
loop_
_entity.id
_entity.type
_entity.pdbx_description
1 polymer ?
#
loop_
_entity_poly.entity_id
_entity_poly.type
_entity_poly.pdbx_seq_one_letter_code
_entity_poly.pdbx_strand_id
1 'polypeptide(L)'
;MISVSPPVLLIVFNRPSLARKVLEKIRTAKPSKLYIACDGPRAEKIGEVELVKKVRKVAEEVDWPCEVKTRFLEKNLGCGRAVSSAIEWFLNDAKEGIILEDDCLPTPAFFRFCAVMLERYRHETRVGMISGSNMAPLVHL
;
A
#
# COMPACT_ATOMS: atom_id res chain seq x y z
N MET A 1 -0.10 3.40 -24.91
CA MET A 1 0.30 4.35 -23.85
C MET A 1 -0.36 3.87 -22.56
N ILE A 2 0.41 3.66 -21.48
CA ILE A 2 -0.18 3.36 -20.16
C ILE A 2 -0.83 4.68 -19.70
N SER A 3 -2.16 4.75 -19.70
CA SER A 3 -2.84 6.05 -19.63
C SER A 3 -3.08 6.55 -18.20
N VAL A 4 -2.90 5.73 -17.16
CA VAL A 4 -3.11 6.12 -15.75
C VAL A 4 -2.19 5.33 -14.82
N SER A 5 -1.62 5.99 -13.80
CA SER A 5 -0.94 5.34 -12.68
C SER A 5 -1.98 4.69 -11.76
N PRO A 6 -1.94 3.36 -11.51
CA PRO A 6 -2.96 2.67 -10.72
C PRO A 6 -3.12 3.26 -9.31
N PRO A 7 -4.32 3.19 -8.70
CA PRO A 7 -4.49 3.49 -7.28
C PRO A 7 -3.54 2.65 -6.42
N VAL A 8 -3.03 3.25 -5.34
CA VAL A 8 -2.12 2.57 -4.41
C VAL A 8 -2.75 2.51 -3.03
N LEU A 9 -2.73 1.34 -2.40
CA LEU A 9 -2.95 1.14 -0.97
C LEU A 9 -1.61 0.97 -0.26
N LEU A 10 -1.36 1.81 0.73
CA LEU A 10 -0.26 1.69 1.68
C LEU A 10 -0.82 1.25 3.05
N ILE A 11 -0.44 0.06 3.50
CA ILE A 11 -0.82 -0.51 4.80
C ILE A 11 0.33 -0.29 5.78
N VAL A 12 0.03 0.34 6.92
CA VAL A 12 1.02 0.80 7.89
C VAL A 12 0.58 0.50 9.32
N PHE A 13 1.54 0.51 10.25
CA PHE A 13 1.21 0.39 11.68
C PHE A 13 1.99 1.37 12.56
N ASN A 14 3.15 0.96 13.08
CA ASN A 14 3.89 1.70 14.12
C ASN A 14 5.35 1.97 13.72
N ARG A 15 5.71 1.84 12.44
CA ARG A 15 7.07 2.02 11.91
C ARG A 15 7.18 3.31 11.07
N PRO A 16 7.18 4.51 11.68
CA PRO A 16 7.10 5.78 10.94
C PRO A 16 8.24 6.00 9.95
N SER A 17 9.45 5.54 10.27
CA SER A 17 10.60 5.68 9.38
C SER A 17 10.49 4.79 8.13
N LEU A 18 9.92 3.59 8.24
CA LEU A 18 9.72 2.70 7.10
C LEU A 18 8.52 3.15 6.25
N ALA A 19 7.40 3.50 6.89
CA ALA A 19 6.22 4.05 6.23
C ALA A 19 6.58 5.26 5.35
N ARG A 20 7.40 6.19 5.87
CA ARG A 20 7.89 7.34 5.10
C ARG A 20 8.76 6.91 3.91
N LYS A 21 9.67 5.94 4.07
CA LYS A 21 10.50 5.44 2.97
C LYS A 21 9.67 4.85 1.83
N VAL A 22 8.61 4.11 2.16
CA VAL A 22 7.69 3.56 1.15
C VAL A 22 6.86 4.67 0.50
N LEU A 23 6.34 5.63 1.28
CA LEU A 23 5.64 6.80 0.74
C LEU A 23 6.52 7.57 -0.24
N GLU A 24 7.79 7.78 0.07
CA GLU A 24 8.73 8.46 -0.84
C GLU A 24 8.92 7.70 -2.16
N LYS A 25 8.83 6.36 -2.17
CA LYS A 25 8.80 5.60 -3.43
C LYS A 25 7.49 5.76 -4.16
N ILE A 26 6.35 5.72 -3.47
CA ILE A 26 5.02 5.97 -4.05
C ILE A 26 4.96 7.36 -4.69
N ARG A 27 5.52 8.37 -4.02
CA ARG A 27 5.62 9.76 -4.48
C ARG A 27 6.32 9.88 -5.84
N THR A 28 7.29 9.00 -6.15
CA THR A 28 7.92 9.00 -7.49
C THR A 28 6.97 8.55 -8.60
N ALA A 29 5.96 7.73 -8.28
CA ALA A 29 4.95 7.24 -9.22
C ALA A 29 3.72 8.16 -9.32
N LYS A 30 3.57 9.11 -8.39
CA LYS A 30 2.49 10.12 -8.34
C LYS A 30 1.10 9.54 -8.70
N PRO A 31 0.61 8.50 -7.99
CA PRO A 31 -0.73 7.99 -8.25
C PRO A 31 -1.75 9.10 -8.00
N SER A 32 -2.83 9.13 -8.79
CA SER A 32 -3.92 10.10 -8.61
C SER A 32 -4.82 9.78 -7.41
N LYS A 33 -4.76 8.53 -6.90
CA LYS A 33 -5.44 8.08 -5.69
C LYS A 33 -4.50 7.30 -4.80
N LEU A 34 -4.42 7.67 -3.53
CA LEU A 34 -3.63 6.99 -2.51
C LEU A 34 -4.50 6.67 -1.30
N TYR A 35 -4.52 5.41 -0.93
CA TYR A 35 -5.23 4.88 0.22
C TYR A 35 -4.19 4.58 1.30
N ILE A 36 -4.40 5.04 2.53
CA ILE A 36 -3.51 4.78 3.65
C ILE A 36 -4.34 4.15 4.77
N ALA A 37 -4.08 2.87 5.03
CA ALA A 37 -4.72 2.12 6.11
C ALA A 37 -3.72 1.95 7.26
N CYS A 38 -4.08 2.45 8.45
CA CYS A 38 -3.25 2.33 9.65
C CYS A 38 -3.98 1.54 10.73
N ASP A 39 -3.36 0.46 11.22
CA ASP A 39 -3.88 -0.27 12.38
C ASP A 39 -3.78 0.58 13.67
N GLY A 40 -4.60 0.25 14.66
CA GLY A 40 -4.60 0.94 15.95
C GLY A 40 -3.47 0.48 16.86
N PRO A 41 -3.07 1.30 17.85
CA PRO A 41 -2.06 0.91 18.82
C PRO A 41 -2.57 -0.26 19.69
N ARG A 42 -1.65 -1.09 20.16
CA ARG A 42 -1.89 -2.09 21.19
C ARG A 42 -1.92 -1.40 22.55
N ALA A 43 -3.00 -1.60 23.30
CA ALA A 43 -3.25 -0.87 24.54
C ALA A 43 -2.15 -1.12 25.60
N GLU A 44 -1.55 -2.30 25.58
CA GLU A 44 -0.52 -2.75 26.51
C GLU A 44 0.91 -2.34 26.12
N LYS A 45 1.13 -1.73 24.95
CA LYS A 45 2.46 -1.35 24.47
C LYS A 45 2.73 0.14 24.66
N ILE A 46 3.49 0.44 25.72
CA ILE A 46 3.95 1.80 26.04
C ILE A 46 4.69 2.41 24.84
N GLY A 47 4.35 3.67 24.51
CA GLY A 47 4.95 4.42 23.42
C GLY A 47 4.36 4.14 22.03
N GLU A 48 3.57 3.08 21.85
CA GLU A 48 3.02 2.72 20.55
C GLU A 48 1.97 3.71 20.05
N VAL A 49 1.20 4.30 20.96
CA VAL A 49 0.27 5.40 20.65
C VAL A 49 0.99 6.55 19.91
N GLU A 50 2.18 6.92 20.37
CA GLU A 50 2.96 7.99 19.75
C GLU A 50 3.57 7.57 18.41
N LEU A 51 3.97 6.30 18.26
CA LEU A 51 4.44 5.77 16.98
C LEU A 51 3.33 5.74 15.93
N VAL A 52 2.13 5.27 16.30
CA VAL A 52 0.96 5.25 15.43
C VAL A 52 0.55 6.67 15.04
N LYS A 53 0.55 7.62 15.98
CA LYS A 53 0.32 9.04 15.66
C LYS A 53 1.32 9.56 14.62
N LYS A 54 2.62 9.25 14.77
CA LYS A 54 3.66 9.64 13.81
C LYS A 54 3.45 8.99 12.44
N VAL A 55 3.01 7.73 12.39
CA VAL A 55 2.69 7.03 11.14
C VAL A 55 1.48 7.67 10.46
N ARG A 56 0.41 8.00 11.18
CA ARG A 56 -0.78 8.66 10.61
C ARG A 56 -0.45 10.00 9.96
N LYS A 57 0.47 10.77 10.55
CA LYS A 57 0.96 12.03 9.98
C LYS A 57 1.69 11.87 8.65
N VAL A 58 2.21 10.68 8.32
CA VAL A 58 2.81 10.42 7.00
C VAL A 58 1.79 10.65 5.88
N ALA A 59 0.49 10.47 6.13
CA ALA A 59 -0.56 10.79 5.16
C ALA A 59 -0.64 12.28 4.77
N GLU A 60 -0.14 13.17 5.64
CA GLU A 60 -0.12 14.63 5.40
C GLU A 60 1.08 15.04 4.54
N GLU A 61 2.04 14.15 4.29
CA GLU A 61 3.26 14.42 3.51
C GLU A 61 3.05 14.30 1.99
N VAL A 62 1.81 14.03 1.55
CA VAL A 62 1.43 13.93 0.13
C VAL A 62 1.33 15.32 -0.49
N ASP A 63 2.25 15.63 -1.40
CA ASP A 63 2.41 16.97 -1.98
C ASP A 63 2.22 17.04 -3.51
N TRP A 64 1.64 15.99 -4.10
CA TRP A 64 1.30 15.94 -5.52
C TRP A 64 -0.23 15.88 -5.71
N PRO A 65 -0.77 16.18 -6.91
CA PRO A 65 -2.20 16.05 -7.18
C PRO A 65 -2.69 14.61 -6.97
N CYS A 66 -3.28 14.37 -5.80
CA CYS A 66 -3.63 13.05 -5.30
C CYS A 66 -4.86 13.13 -4.41
N GLU A 67 -5.87 12.31 -4.69
CA GLU A 67 -6.95 12.04 -3.75
C GLU A 67 -6.45 11.08 -2.67
N VAL A 68 -6.21 11.59 -1.46
CA VAL A 68 -5.78 10.79 -0.32
C VAL A 68 -6.99 10.34 0.48
N LYS A 69 -7.14 9.02 0.66
CA LYS A 69 -8.16 8.41 1.53
C LYS A 69 -7.48 7.70 2.69
N THR A 70 -7.91 7.97 3.91
CA THR A 70 -7.34 7.37 5.11
C THR A 70 -8.36 6.46 5.80
N ARG A 71 -7.85 5.36 6.37
CA ARG A 71 -8.61 4.47 7.26
C ARG A 71 -7.75 4.15 8.47
N PHE A 72 -8.07 4.77 9.59
CA PHE A 72 -7.31 4.61 10.83
C PHE A 72 -8.16 3.86 11.86
N LEU A 73 -7.65 2.74 12.35
CA LEU A 73 -8.33 1.93 13.36
C LEU A 73 -8.00 2.44 14.77
N GLU A 74 -8.98 2.48 15.66
CA GLU A 74 -8.76 2.93 17.04
C GLU A 74 -8.01 1.89 17.89
N LYS A 75 -8.18 0.61 17.58
CA LYS A 75 -7.54 -0.51 18.28
C LYS A 75 -6.81 -1.41 17.31
N ASN A 76 -5.74 -2.05 17.78
CA ASN A 76 -5.00 -3.03 17.02
C ASN A 76 -5.90 -4.24 16.66
N LEU A 77 -6.02 -4.56 15.37
CA LEU A 77 -6.69 -5.78 14.89
C LEU A 77 -5.70 -6.85 14.40
N GLY A 78 -4.41 -6.50 14.29
CA GLY A 78 -3.33 -7.38 13.91
C GLY A 78 -3.26 -7.65 12.41
N CYS A 79 -2.17 -8.28 11.96
CA CYS A 79 -1.86 -8.45 10.54
C CYS A 79 -2.89 -9.27 9.75
N GLY A 80 -3.69 -10.14 10.39
CA GLY A 80 -4.77 -10.83 9.71
C GLY A 80 -5.94 -9.89 9.37
N ARG A 81 -6.66 -9.45 10.40
CA ARG A 81 -7.91 -8.68 10.23
C ARG A 81 -7.70 -7.24 9.77
N ALA A 82 -6.62 -6.58 10.21
CA ALA A 82 -6.34 -5.20 9.79
C ALA A 82 -6.04 -5.14 8.29
N VAL A 83 -5.17 -6.03 7.80
CA VAL A 83 -4.76 -6.11 6.39
C VAL A 83 -5.93 -6.51 5.51
N SER A 84 -6.63 -7.61 5.83
CA SER A 84 -7.74 -8.10 4.98
C SER A 84 -8.84 -7.05 4.84
N SER A 85 -9.21 -6.38 5.94
CA SER A 85 -10.23 -5.31 5.90
C SER A 85 -9.76 -4.03 5.22
N ALA A 86 -8.45 -3.75 5.21
CA ALA A 86 -7.88 -2.64 4.45
C ALA A 86 -7.93 -2.92 2.94
N ILE A 87 -7.59 -4.15 2.52
CA ILE A 87 -7.67 -4.59 1.12
C ILE A 87 -9.12 -4.57 0.64
N GLU A 88 -10.06 -5.09 1.44
CA GLU A 88 -11.50 -5.04 1.12
C GLU A 88 -12.00 -3.60 0.96
N TRP A 89 -11.70 -2.73 1.92
CA TRP A 89 -12.05 -1.30 1.86
C TRP A 89 -11.50 -0.63 0.59
N PHE A 90 -10.24 -0.91 0.25
CA PHE A 90 -9.59 -0.39 -0.94
C PHE A 90 -10.25 -0.89 -2.23
N LEU A 91 -10.42 -2.21 -2.39
CA LEU A 91 -10.95 -2.80 -3.62
C LEU A 91 -12.44 -2.50 -3.84
N ASN A 92 -13.22 -2.29 -2.77
CA ASN A 92 -14.60 -1.85 -2.89
C ASN A 92 -14.75 -0.50 -3.61
N ASP A 93 -13.77 0.40 -3.44
CA ASP A 93 -13.76 1.72 -4.06
C ASP A 93 -12.93 1.74 -5.35
N ALA A 94 -11.68 1.27 -5.31
CA ALA A 94 -10.72 1.35 -6.41
C ALA A 94 -10.92 0.27 -7.50
N LYS A 95 -11.60 -0.84 -7.18
CA LYS A 95 -11.80 -2.06 -8.00
C LYS A 95 -10.52 -2.86 -8.28
N GLU A 96 -9.40 -2.17 -8.51
CA GLU A 96 -8.07 -2.75 -8.70
C GLU A 96 -6.99 -1.76 -8.27
N GLY A 97 -5.77 -2.25 -8.09
CA GLY A 97 -4.59 -1.40 -7.89
C GLY A 97 -3.44 -2.10 -7.19
N ILE A 98 -2.53 -1.30 -6.66
CA ILE A 98 -1.27 -1.74 -6.06
C ILE A 98 -1.42 -1.76 -4.54
N ILE A 99 -0.99 -2.84 -3.89
CA ILE A 99 -1.00 -2.96 -2.42
C ILE A 99 0.45 -3.05 -1.94
N LEU A 100 0.83 -2.19 -0.99
CA LEU A 100 2.15 -2.13 -0.37
C LEU A 100 2.02 -2.09 1.16
N GLU A 101 2.91 -2.79 1.85
CA GLU A 101 3.10 -2.67 3.31
C GLU A 101 4.23 -1.70 3.63
N ASP A 102 4.33 -1.25 4.89
CA ASP A 102 5.37 -0.31 5.34
C ASP A 102 6.81 -0.84 5.23
N ASP A 103 6.99 -2.16 5.07
CA ASP A 103 8.27 -2.82 4.84
C ASP A 103 8.49 -3.34 3.41
N CYS A 104 7.57 -3.00 2.48
CA CYS A 104 7.71 -3.28 1.06
C CYS A 104 8.28 -2.07 0.32
N LEU A 105 9.57 -2.09 -0.04
CA LEU A 105 10.23 -0.96 -0.74
C LEU A 105 10.24 -1.16 -2.27
N PRO A 106 9.29 -0.59 -3.04
CA PRO A 106 9.24 -0.79 -4.48
C PRO A 106 10.33 -0.03 -5.24
N THR A 107 10.76 -0.58 -6.37
CA THR A 107 11.58 0.13 -7.35
C THR A 107 10.69 0.94 -8.31
N PRO A 108 11.21 1.96 -9.02
CA PRO A 108 10.42 2.67 -10.02
C PRO A 108 9.84 1.75 -11.12
N ALA A 109 10.54 0.66 -11.45
CA ALA A 109 10.09 -0.32 -12.44
C ALA A 109 8.85 -1.10 -11.97
N PHE A 110 8.69 -1.32 -10.67
CA PHE A 110 7.53 -2.03 -10.10
C PHE A 110 6.21 -1.35 -10.45
N PHE A 111 6.12 -0.03 -10.32
CA PHE A 111 4.88 0.70 -10.64
C PHE A 111 4.50 0.57 -12.12
N ARG A 112 5.49 0.65 -13.02
CA ARG A 112 5.26 0.44 -14.46
C ARG A 112 4.81 -0.99 -14.75
N PHE A 113 5.46 -1.97 -14.14
CA PHE A 113 5.10 -3.38 -14.25
C PHE A 113 3.65 -3.62 -13.83
N CYS A 114 3.25 -3.14 -12.64
CA CYS A 114 1.89 -3.27 -12.15
C CYS A 114 0.87 -2.62 -13.11
N ALA A 115 1.15 -1.43 -13.62
CA ALA A 115 0.25 -0.76 -14.56
C ALA A 115 0.04 -1.55 -15.86
N VAL A 116 1.12 -2.12 -16.43
CA VAL A 116 1.02 -2.97 -17.63
C VAL A 116 0.26 -4.26 -17.33
N MET A 117 0.55 -4.90 -16.20
CA MET A 117 -0.05 -6.19 -15.88
C MET A 117 -1.52 -6.09 -15.48
N LEU A 118 -1.91 -5.01 -14.78
CA LEU A 118 -3.32 -4.73 -14.51
C LEU A 118 -4.10 -4.56 -15.81
N GLU A 119 -3.61 -3.73 -16.73
CA GLU A 119 -4.27 -3.55 -18.03
C GLU A 119 -4.39 -4.86 -18.81
N ARG A 120 -3.33 -5.69 -18.79
CA ARG A 120 -3.32 -6.98 -19.48
C ARG A 120 -4.31 -7.99 -18.90
N TYR A 121 -4.46 -8.04 -17.58
CA TYR A 121 -5.19 -9.13 -16.90
C TYR A 121 -6.54 -8.72 -16.30
N ARG A 122 -6.95 -7.45 -16.38
CA ARG A 122 -8.22 -6.97 -15.79
C ARG A 122 -9.49 -7.69 -16.23
N HIS A 123 -9.46 -8.39 -17.36
CA HIS A 123 -10.58 -9.20 -17.87
C HIS A 123 -10.29 -10.71 -17.89
N GLU A 124 -9.11 -11.14 -17.42
CA GLU A 124 -8.74 -12.55 -17.34
C GLU A 124 -9.20 -13.12 -16.00
N THR A 125 -10.32 -13.83 -15.99
CA THR A 125 -10.98 -14.34 -14.77
C THR A 125 -10.18 -15.41 -14.03
N ARG A 126 -9.16 -16.00 -14.67
CA ARG A 126 -8.26 -16.97 -14.02
C ARG A 126 -7.15 -16.31 -13.21
N VAL A 127 -6.96 -14.99 -13.33
CA VAL A 127 -5.89 -14.24 -12.64
C VAL A 127 -6.49 -13.40 -11.51
N GLY A 128 -6.19 -13.76 -10.27
CA GLY A 128 -6.65 -13.03 -9.09
C GLY A 128 -5.63 -12.02 -8.52
N MET A 129 -4.35 -12.15 -8.87
CA MET A 129 -3.28 -11.29 -8.35
C MET A 129 -2.06 -11.32 -9.26
N ILE A 130 -1.35 -10.19 -9.34
CA ILE A 130 0.01 -10.10 -9.92
C ILE A 130 0.98 -9.81 -8.77
N SER A 131 2.03 -10.63 -8.63
CA SER A 131 3.09 -10.40 -7.64
C SER A 131 4.26 -9.62 -8.25
N GLY A 132 4.77 -8.62 -7.53
CA GLY A 132 6.02 -7.92 -7.88
C GLY A 132 7.29 -8.54 -7.29
N SER A 133 7.17 -9.63 -6.53
CA SER A 133 8.29 -10.34 -5.93
C SER A 133 8.46 -11.72 -6.58
N ASN A 134 9.69 -12.04 -6.98
CA ASN A 134 10.06 -13.39 -7.39
C ASN A 134 10.60 -14.17 -6.19
N MET A 135 9.75 -15.00 -5.60
CA MET A 135 10.12 -15.88 -4.48
C MET A 135 10.58 -17.27 -4.96
N ALA A 136 10.59 -17.51 -6.27
CA ALA A 136 11.09 -18.76 -6.81
C ALA A 136 12.63 -18.79 -6.72
N PRO A 137 13.23 -19.97 -6.46
CA PRO A 137 14.67 -20.11 -6.52
C PRO A 137 15.19 -19.70 -7.89
N LEU A 138 16.37 -19.09 -7.93
CA LEU A 138 17.10 -18.90 -9.17
C LEU A 138 17.40 -20.29 -9.73
N VAL A 139 16.69 -20.66 -10.79
CA VAL A 139 17.02 -21.85 -11.56
C VAL A 139 18.23 -21.45 -12.40
N HIS A 140 19.40 -22.00 -12.07
CA HIS A 140 20.55 -21.92 -12.98
C HIS A 140 20.17 -22.72 -14.23
N LEU A 141 19.93 -22.01 -15.34
CA LEU A 141 19.82 -22.57 -16.69
C LEU A 141 21.20 -22.93 -17.22
#